data_AF-A0A534UAP0-F1
#
_entry.id   AF-A0A534UAP0-F1
#
_cell.length_a   1.000
_cell.length_b   1.000
_cell.length_c   1.000
_cell.angle_alpha   90.00
_cell.angle_beta   90.00
_cell.angle_gamma   90.00
#
_symmetry.space_group_name_H-M   'P 1'
#
loop_
_entity.id
_entity.type
_entity.pdbx_description
1 polymer ?
#
loop_
_entity_poly.entity_id
_entity_poly.type
_entity_poly.pdbx_seq_one_letter_code
_entity_poly.pdbx_strand_id
1 'polypeptide(L)'
;YFECRAKGINHLLQSATHALKASMPEKTILACLLHDIANAIFIKSDHGYWGAQLIEPYVDEEVCWAVRAHQALRFFPDESVGYSYPEMYVKHFGPDYEPDDYIKEAYKRARNHKWYMTARMITVHDIYSFDPNAVVSWEPFIDIVGRNFKQPDEGLGFDNSPTAHMWRTIRRPTKYL
;
A
#
# COMPACT_ATOMS: atom_id res chain seq x y z
N TYR A 1 -16.56 -7.31 15.04
CA TYR A 1 -16.39 -6.06 14.26
C TYR A 1 -15.06 -6.03 13.51
N PHE A 2 -13.91 -6.19 14.19
CA PHE A 2 -12.58 -6.20 13.54
C PHE A 2 -12.26 -7.47 12.73
N GLU A 3 -12.69 -8.66 13.15
CA GLU A 3 -12.57 -9.90 12.34
C GLU A 3 -13.28 -9.80 10.98
N CYS A 4 -14.34 -8.99 10.87
CA CYS A 4 -15.05 -8.78 9.60
C CYS A 4 -14.35 -7.77 8.68
N ARG A 5 -13.44 -6.93 9.20
CA ARG A 5 -12.62 -5.96 8.44
C ARG A 5 -11.17 -6.40 8.22
N ALA A 6 -10.71 -7.46 8.88
CA ALA A 6 -9.32 -7.92 8.86
C ALA A 6 -8.88 -8.66 7.57
N LYS A 7 -9.76 -8.83 6.57
CA LYS A 7 -9.45 -9.62 5.37
C LYS A 7 -8.26 -9.07 4.55
N GLY A 8 -7.98 -7.77 4.60
CA GLY A 8 -6.85 -7.16 3.89
C GLY A 8 -5.51 -7.22 4.64
N ILE A 9 -5.49 -7.52 5.95
CA ILE A 9 -4.25 -7.44 6.75
C ILE A 9 -3.30 -8.57 6.38
N ASN A 10 -3.82 -9.77 6.11
CA ASN A 10 -3.00 -10.92 5.72
C ASN A 10 -2.25 -10.65 4.40
N HIS A 11 -2.93 -10.01 3.42
CA HIS A 11 -2.34 -9.59 2.16
C HIS A 11 -1.15 -8.61 2.34
N LEU A 12 -1.34 -7.57 3.17
CA LEU A 12 -0.27 -6.62 3.49
C LEU A 12 0.95 -7.30 4.10
N LEU A 13 0.72 -8.25 5.02
CA LEU A 13 1.79 -9.01 5.66
C LEU A 13 2.51 -9.97 4.70
N GLN A 14 1.79 -10.59 3.77
CA GLN A 14 2.40 -11.38 2.70
C GLN A 14 3.32 -10.51 1.84
N SER A 15 2.84 -9.35 1.39
CA SER A 15 3.61 -8.45 0.51
C SER A 15 4.90 -7.96 1.19
N ALA A 16 4.79 -7.54 2.45
CA ALA A 16 5.96 -7.18 3.25
C ALA A 16 6.90 -8.37 3.49
N THR A 17 6.36 -9.58 3.67
CA THR A 17 7.18 -10.81 3.85
C THR A 17 7.95 -11.17 2.59
N HIS A 18 7.34 -11.01 1.41
CA HIS A 18 8.03 -11.21 0.13
C HIS A 18 9.16 -10.21 -0.05
N ALA A 19 8.92 -8.92 0.24
CA ALA A 19 9.94 -7.88 0.18
C ALA A 19 11.08 -8.14 1.18
N LEU A 20 10.75 -8.57 2.40
CA LEU A 20 11.72 -8.93 3.44
C LEU A 20 12.61 -10.10 3.01
N LYS A 21 12.00 -11.18 2.49
CA LYS A 21 12.74 -12.36 1.97
C LYS A 21 13.63 -12.00 0.79
N ALA A 22 13.23 -11.02 -0.02
CA ALA A 22 14.03 -10.48 -1.12
C ALA A 22 15.10 -9.48 -0.66
N SER A 23 15.28 -9.27 0.66
CA SER A 23 16.26 -8.35 1.23
C SER A 23 16.13 -6.91 0.70
N MET A 24 14.88 -6.48 0.47
CA MET A 24 14.60 -5.11 0.06
C MET A 24 14.95 -4.11 1.18
N PRO A 25 15.23 -2.84 0.84
CA PRO A 25 15.43 -1.80 1.85
C PRO A 25 14.22 -1.66 2.78
N GLU A 26 14.45 -1.25 4.04
CA GLU A 26 13.37 -1.12 5.04
C GLU A 26 12.23 -0.19 4.58
N LYS A 27 12.54 0.89 3.87
CA LYS A 27 11.53 1.77 3.25
C LYS A 27 10.62 1.02 2.29
N THR A 28 11.18 0.16 1.44
CA THR A 28 10.41 -0.68 0.50
C THR A 28 9.58 -1.71 1.25
N ILE A 29 10.15 -2.36 2.27
CA ILE A 29 9.41 -3.32 3.10
C ILE A 29 8.22 -2.63 3.80
N LEU A 30 8.44 -1.44 4.37
CA LEU A 30 7.38 -0.64 4.98
C LEU A 30 6.33 -0.21 3.95
N ALA A 31 6.76 0.21 2.75
CA ALA A 31 5.84 0.57 1.69
C ALA A 31 4.97 -0.61 1.26
N CYS A 32 5.53 -1.83 1.13
CA CYS A 32 4.76 -3.05 0.89
C CYS A 32 3.78 -3.36 2.03
N LEU A 33 4.17 -3.12 3.28
CA LEU A 33 3.30 -3.32 4.44
C LEU A 33 2.11 -2.35 4.48
N LEU A 34 2.25 -1.17 3.87
CA LEU A 34 1.27 -0.08 3.95
C LEU A 34 0.51 0.21 2.65
N HIS A 35 0.92 -0.35 1.52
CA HIS A 35 0.42 0.08 0.19
C HIS A 35 -1.11 0.04 0.06
N ASP A 36 -1.73 -0.99 0.62
CA ASP A 36 -3.17 -1.25 0.55
C ASP A 36 -3.90 -0.94 1.86
N ILE A 37 -3.29 -0.14 2.76
CA ILE A 37 -3.87 0.17 4.07
C ILE A 37 -5.28 0.76 3.94
N ALA A 38 -5.50 1.67 2.97
CA ALA A 38 -6.81 2.26 2.75
C ALA A 38 -7.85 1.22 2.32
N ASN A 39 -7.50 0.27 1.45
CA ASN A 39 -8.38 -0.82 1.04
C ASN A 39 -8.76 -1.71 2.24
N ALA A 40 -7.81 -1.95 3.15
CA ALA A 40 -8.02 -2.76 4.34
C ALA A 40 -8.92 -2.09 5.39
N ILE A 41 -8.76 -0.79 5.65
CA ILE A 41 -9.40 -0.14 6.83
C ILE A 41 -10.24 1.10 6.53
N PHE A 42 -10.23 1.65 5.31
CA PHE A 42 -10.83 2.95 5.02
C PHE A 42 -11.65 3.02 3.71
N ILE A 43 -11.02 3.32 2.58
CA ILE A 43 -11.66 3.53 1.27
C ILE A 43 -10.93 2.71 0.21
N LYS A 44 -11.68 1.97 -0.62
CA LYS A 44 -11.13 1.08 -1.66
C LYS A 44 -10.86 1.78 -3.00
N SER A 45 -11.79 2.63 -3.43
CA SER A 45 -11.62 3.46 -4.63
C SER A 45 -10.44 4.39 -4.41
N ASP A 46 -9.49 4.44 -5.33
CA ASP A 46 -8.27 5.24 -5.18
C ASP A 46 -7.47 4.93 -3.91
N HIS A 47 -7.41 3.65 -3.51
CA HIS A 47 -6.73 3.20 -2.29
C HIS A 47 -5.28 3.68 -2.17
N GLY A 48 -4.50 3.76 -3.27
CA GLY A 48 -3.13 4.25 -3.22
C GLY A 48 -3.07 5.73 -2.84
N TYR A 49 -4.01 6.54 -3.33
CA TYR A 49 -4.11 7.96 -2.97
C TYR A 49 -4.57 8.16 -1.53
N TRP A 50 -5.65 7.49 -1.12
CA TRP A 50 -6.14 7.55 0.26
C TRP A 50 -5.13 7.00 1.25
N GLY A 51 -4.46 5.91 0.91
CA GLY A 51 -3.42 5.27 1.71
C GLY A 51 -2.22 6.20 1.89
N ALA A 52 -1.72 6.77 0.80
CA ALA A 52 -0.63 7.74 0.83
C ALA A 52 -0.99 8.96 1.69
N GLN A 53 -2.16 9.57 1.48
CA GLN A 53 -2.63 10.68 2.32
C GLN A 53 -2.67 10.30 3.80
N LEU A 54 -3.26 9.15 4.13
CA LEU A 54 -3.40 8.69 5.52
C LEU A 54 -2.04 8.59 6.24
N ILE A 55 -1.02 8.03 5.58
CA ILE A 55 0.29 7.75 6.18
C ILE A 55 1.30 8.89 6.05
N GLU A 56 1.07 9.86 5.16
CA GLU A 56 2.00 10.94 4.81
C GLU A 56 2.63 11.65 6.04
N PRO A 57 1.89 11.98 7.11
CA PRO A 57 2.49 12.65 8.27
C PRO A 57 3.45 11.76 9.10
N TYR A 58 3.48 10.46 8.82
CA TYR A 58 4.09 9.45 9.68
C TYR A 58 5.24 8.69 9.03
N VAL A 59 5.46 8.83 7.73
CA VAL A 59 6.48 8.07 6.98
C VAL A 59 7.35 8.99 6.15
N ASP A 60 8.48 8.46 5.69
CA ASP A 60 9.34 9.16 4.73
C ASP A 60 8.61 9.48 3.43
N GLU A 61 8.94 10.60 2.80
CA GLU A 61 8.31 11.08 1.55
C GLU A 61 8.37 10.01 0.45
N GLU A 62 9.45 9.23 0.38
CA GLU A 62 9.60 8.13 -0.57
C GLU A 62 8.55 7.04 -0.37
N VAL A 63 8.28 6.67 0.89
CA VAL A 63 7.28 5.65 1.24
C VAL A 63 5.89 6.14 0.87
N CYS A 64 5.54 7.37 1.25
CA CYS A 64 4.27 8.00 0.88
C CYS A 64 4.08 8.04 -0.64
N TRP A 65 5.11 8.48 -1.37
CA TRP A 65 5.07 8.55 -2.83
C TRP A 65 4.93 7.18 -3.47
N ALA A 66 5.67 6.18 -2.98
CA ALA A 66 5.62 4.81 -3.51
C ALA A 66 4.23 4.19 -3.31
N VAL A 67 3.65 4.34 -2.12
CA VAL A 67 2.26 3.95 -1.82
C VAL A 67 1.26 4.70 -2.70
N ARG A 68 1.50 5.94 -3.09
CA ARG A 68 0.61 6.62 -4.05
C ARG A 68 0.74 6.04 -5.46
N ALA A 69 1.97 5.88 -5.93
CA ALA A 69 2.26 5.54 -7.31
C ALA A 69 1.92 4.09 -7.67
N HIS A 70 2.00 3.15 -6.71
CA HIS A 70 1.76 1.72 -6.98
C HIS A 70 0.39 1.45 -7.61
N GLN A 71 -0.64 2.25 -7.25
CA GLN A 71 -1.99 2.11 -7.80
C GLN A 71 -2.02 2.25 -9.33
N ALA A 72 -1.22 3.15 -9.90
CA ALA A 72 -1.15 3.28 -11.35
C ALA A 72 -0.25 2.18 -11.94
N LEU A 73 0.89 1.92 -11.30
CA LEU A 73 1.90 0.98 -11.79
C LEU A 73 1.39 -0.46 -11.93
N ARG A 74 0.43 -0.87 -11.10
CA ARG A 74 -0.14 -2.24 -11.13
C ARG A 74 -0.78 -2.62 -12.47
N PHE A 75 -1.12 -1.63 -13.31
CA PHE A 75 -1.76 -1.87 -14.60
C PHE A 75 -0.78 -1.92 -15.77
N PHE A 76 0.50 -1.62 -15.57
CA PHE A 76 1.47 -1.50 -16.65
C PHE A 76 2.67 -2.42 -16.40
N PRO A 77 3.03 -3.28 -17.38
CA PRO A 77 4.15 -4.19 -17.26
C PRO A 77 5.48 -3.44 -17.17
N ASP A 78 6.47 -4.09 -16.56
CA ASP A 78 7.87 -3.70 -16.57
C ASP A 78 8.75 -4.96 -16.57
N GLU A 79 9.13 -5.40 -17.77
CA GLU A 79 9.91 -6.61 -17.99
C GLU A 79 11.32 -6.53 -17.37
N SER A 80 11.86 -5.32 -17.16
CA SER A 80 13.19 -5.14 -16.56
C SER A 80 13.29 -5.67 -15.12
N VAL A 81 12.14 -5.84 -14.47
CA VAL A 81 12.00 -6.40 -13.12
C VAL A 81 11.10 -7.64 -13.10
N GLY A 82 10.80 -8.22 -14.26
CA GLY A 82 9.95 -9.39 -14.39
C GLY A 82 8.47 -9.14 -14.04
N TYR A 83 8.00 -7.91 -14.07
CA TYR A 83 6.59 -7.58 -13.80
C TYR A 83 5.77 -7.63 -15.09
N SER A 84 5.09 -8.75 -15.35
CA SER A 84 4.11 -8.85 -16.42
C SER A 84 2.73 -8.35 -15.98
N TYR A 85 1.84 -8.06 -16.93
CA TYR A 85 0.45 -7.74 -16.59
C TYR A 85 -0.21 -8.95 -15.93
N PRO A 86 -0.80 -8.82 -14.71
CA PRO A 86 -1.31 -9.98 -13.99
C PRO A 86 -2.43 -10.72 -14.74
N GLU A 87 -2.33 -12.04 -14.89
CA GLU A 87 -3.39 -12.87 -15.49
C GLU A 87 -4.73 -12.71 -14.76
N MET A 88 -4.67 -12.53 -13.43
CA MET A 88 -5.85 -12.26 -12.62
C MET A 88 -6.56 -10.96 -13.03
N TYR A 89 -5.86 -9.96 -13.55
CA TYR A 89 -6.50 -8.72 -14.00
C TYR A 89 -7.24 -8.93 -15.32
N VAL A 90 -6.69 -9.73 -16.24
CA VAL A 90 -7.40 -10.17 -17.45
C VAL A 90 -8.70 -10.88 -17.07
N LYS A 91 -8.67 -11.75 -16.05
CA LYS A 91 -9.86 -12.46 -15.55
C LYS A 91 -10.91 -11.53 -14.94
N HIS A 92 -10.50 -10.50 -14.20
CA HIS A 92 -11.43 -9.62 -13.48
C HIS A 92 -11.95 -8.45 -14.32
N PHE A 93 -11.12 -7.86 -15.18
CA PHE A 93 -11.46 -6.67 -15.96
C PHE A 93 -11.77 -6.98 -17.44
N GLY A 94 -11.31 -8.13 -17.93
CA GLY A 94 -11.38 -8.50 -19.35
C GLY A 94 -10.08 -8.21 -20.10
N PRO A 95 -9.87 -8.88 -21.26
CA PRO A 95 -8.65 -8.72 -22.07
C PRO A 95 -8.52 -7.34 -22.71
N ASP A 96 -9.65 -6.66 -22.95
CA ASP A 96 -9.71 -5.34 -23.61
C ASP A 96 -9.81 -4.18 -22.61
N TYR A 97 -9.59 -4.43 -21.32
CA TYR A 97 -9.64 -3.37 -20.31
C TYR A 97 -8.49 -2.39 -20.49
N GLU A 98 -8.82 -1.11 -20.58
CA GLU A 98 -7.86 -0.03 -20.49
C GLU A 98 -8.11 0.82 -19.22
N PRO A 99 -7.06 1.17 -18.46
CA PRO A 99 -7.20 2.14 -17.37
C PRO A 99 -7.63 3.52 -17.89
N ASP A 100 -8.33 4.27 -17.05
CA ASP A 100 -8.71 5.66 -17.33
C ASP A 100 -7.50 6.54 -17.67
N ASP A 101 -7.72 7.62 -18.42
CA ASP A 101 -6.64 8.49 -18.90
C ASP A 101 -5.78 9.06 -17.77
N TYR A 102 -6.38 9.41 -16.62
CA TYR A 102 -5.62 9.91 -15.49
C TYR A 102 -4.66 8.85 -14.89
N ILE A 103 -4.99 7.56 -14.99
CA ILE A 103 -4.11 6.45 -14.58
C ILE A 103 -2.96 6.30 -15.58
N LYS A 104 -3.24 6.39 -16.88
CA LYS A 104 -2.21 6.39 -17.94
C LYS A 104 -1.23 7.56 -17.75
N GLU A 105 -1.72 8.75 -17.45
CA GLU A 105 -0.86 9.92 -17.16
C GLU A 105 -0.11 9.79 -15.83
N ALA A 106 -0.72 9.21 -14.80
CA ALA A 106 -0.03 8.91 -13.54
C ALA A 106 1.12 7.91 -13.76
N TYR A 107 0.94 6.88 -14.58
CA TYR A 107 1.99 5.95 -14.97
C TYR A 107 3.15 6.65 -15.70
N LYS A 108 2.86 7.50 -16.69
CA LYS A 108 3.89 8.27 -17.41
C LYS A 108 4.73 9.14 -16.46
N ARG A 109 4.08 9.81 -15.51
CA ARG A 109 4.78 10.59 -14.47
C ARG A 109 5.61 9.71 -13.55
N ALA A 110 5.05 8.57 -13.11
CA ALA A 110 5.74 7.64 -12.23
C ALA A 110 7.01 7.05 -12.88
N ARG A 111 6.96 6.68 -14.17
CA ARG A 111 8.12 6.12 -14.90
C ARG A 111 9.34 7.02 -14.92
N ASN A 112 9.13 8.33 -14.87
CA ASN A 112 10.21 9.33 -14.91
C ASN A 112 10.63 9.81 -13.51
N HIS A 113 10.09 9.22 -12.44
CA HIS A 113 10.35 9.67 -11.07
C HIS A 113 11.51 8.91 -10.43
N LYS A 114 12.32 9.61 -9.62
CA LYS A 114 13.49 9.04 -8.92
C LYS A 114 13.17 7.82 -8.02
N TRP A 115 11.96 7.76 -7.49
CA TRP A 115 11.49 6.67 -6.62
C TRP A 115 10.66 5.60 -7.36
N TYR A 116 10.65 5.63 -8.69
CA TYR A 116 9.92 4.66 -9.51
C TYR A 116 10.13 3.22 -9.06
N MET A 117 11.39 2.85 -8.78
CA MET A 117 11.73 1.48 -8.40
C MET A 117 11.13 1.07 -7.07
N THR A 118 11.02 1.98 -6.09
CA THR A 118 10.39 1.70 -4.80
C THR A 118 8.91 1.36 -4.98
N ALA A 119 8.19 2.15 -5.77
CA ALA A 119 6.78 1.88 -6.11
C ALA A 119 6.61 0.61 -6.95
N ARG A 120 7.54 0.36 -7.88
CA ARG A 120 7.51 -0.84 -8.73
C ARG A 120 7.77 -2.11 -7.92
N MET A 121 8.64 -2.07 -6.91
CA MET A 121 8.87 -3.20 -6.02
C MET A 121 7.63 -3.53 -5.17
N ILE A 122 6.79 -2.55 -4.84
CA ILE A 122 5.47 -2.82 -4.24
C ILE A 122 4.66 -3.72 -5.19
N THR A 123 4.54 -3.37 -6.47
CA THR A 123 3.71 -4.18 -7.39
C THR A 123 4.27 -5.59 -7.58
N VAL A 124 5.61 -5.73 -7.64
CA VAL A 124 6.28 -7.04 -7.75
C VAL A 124 5.97 -7.94 -6.53
N HIS A 125 6.00 -7.38 -5.32
CA HIS A 125 5.73 -8.14 -4.10
C HIS A 125 4.24 -8.28 -3.78
N ASP A 126 3.39 -7.43 -4.34
CA ASP A 126 1.92 -7.48 -4.26
C ASP A 126 1.33 -8.69 -5.00
N ILE A 127 1.73 -8.97 -6.25
CA ILE A 127 1.15 -10.05 -7.08
C ILE A 127 1.11 -11.41 -6.37
N TYR A 128 2.13 -11.73 -5.59
CA TYR A 128 2.28 -13.03 -4.93
C TYR A 128 1.55 -13.13 -3.58
N SER A 129 0.88 -12.07 -3.15
CA SER A 129 0.41 -11.89 -1.77
C SER A 129 -1.07 -12.23 -1.56
N PHE A 130 -1.59 -13.16 -2.35
CA PHE A 130 -3.01 -13.58 -2.31
C PHE A 130 -3.18 -15.06 -1.94
N ASP A 131 -2.16 -15.72 -1.38
CA ASP A 131 -2.28 -17.10 -0.92
C ASP A 131 -3.19 -17.17 0.31
N PRO A 132 -4.37 -17.81 0.23
CA PRO A 132 -5.31 -17.88 1.35
C PRO A 132 -4.80 -18.74 2.52
N ASN A 133 -3.77 -19.56 2.31
CA ASN A 133 -3.20 -20.45 3.31
C ASN A 133 -1.87 -19.92 3.89
N ALA A 134 -1.43 -18.72 3.47
CA ALA A 134 -0.17 -18.17 3.93
C ALA A 134 -0.20 -17.91 5.45
N VAL A 135 0.78 -18.50 6.14
CA VAL A 135 1.06 -18.23 7.55
C VAL A 135 2.11 -17.13 7.62
N VAL A 136 1.66 -15.92 7.96
CA VAL A 136 2.48 -14.71 8.07
C VAL A 136 2.45 -14.16 9.49
N SER A 137 3.56 -13.57 9.94
CA SER A 137 3.71 -12.99 11.28
C SER A 137 3.94 -11.48 11.20
N TRP A 138 3.45 -10.76 12.21
CA TRP A 138 3.75 -9.34 12.41
C TRP A 138 5.15 -9.12 12.99
N GLU A 139 5.70 -10.10 13.71
CA GLU A 139 6.90 -9.95 14.52
C GLU A 139 8.12 -9.38 13.76
N PRO A 140 8.44 -9.81 12.53
CA PRO A 140 9.61 -9.28 11.81
C PRO A 140 9.50 -7.78 11.48
N PHE A 141 8.28 -7.23 11.49
CA PHE A 141 8.02 -5.85 11.08
C PHE A 141 7.96 -4.87 12.25
N ILE A 142 7.94 -5.35 13.51
CA ILE A 142 7.84 -4.49 14.70
C ILE A 142 8.94 -3.43 14.71
N ASP A 143 10.20 -3.85 14.57
CA ASP A 143 11.35 -2.93 14.62
C ASP A 143 11.46 -2.06 13.35
N ILE A 144 11.03 -2.57 12.19
CA ILE A 144 10.99 -1.79 10.94
C ILE A 144 9.99 -0.65 11.09
N VAL A 145 8.78 -0.94 11.57
CA VAL A 145 7.75 0.06 11.83
C VAL A 145 8.21 1.03 12.91
N GLY A 146 8.79 0.54 14.01
CA GLY A 146 9.30 1.39 15.10
C GLY A 146 10.35 2.42 14.66
N ARG A 147 11.17 2.08 13.65
CA ARG A 147 12.21 2.99 13.11
C ARG A 147 11.73 3.90 11.99
N ASN A 148 10.73 3.47 11.22
CA ASN A 148 10.36 4.13 9.96
C ASN A 148 8.93 4.72 9.96
N PHE A 149 8.14 4.50 11.01
CA PHE A 149 6.82 5.07 11.19
C PHE A 149 6.77 5.91 12.47
N LYS A 150 6.59 7.22 12.32
CA LYS A 150 6.50 8.17 13.44
C LYS A 150 5.29 7.85 14.32
N GLN A 151 5.54 7.71 15.61
CA GLN A 151 4.51 7.51 16.63
C GLN A 151 4.28 8.84 17.36
N PRO A 152 3.13 9.50 17.20
CA PRO A 152 2.80 10.70 17.99
C PRO A 152 2.63 10.36 19.47
N ASP A 153 3.10 11.23 20.36
CA ASP A 153 3.00 11.04 21.81
C ASP A 153 1.53 11.01 22.28
N GLU A 154 0.67 11.81 21.66
CA GLU A 154 -0.77 11.84 21.92
C GLU A 154 -1.49 10.59 21.36
N GLY A 155 -0.81 9.83 20.49
CA GLY A 155 -1.31 8.67 19.79
C GLY A 155 -1.96 9.00 18.44
N LEU A 156 -1.97 8.01 17.53
CA LEU A 156 -2.54 8.13 16.20
C LEU A 156 -4.01 8.59 16.24
N GLY A 157 -4.28 9.72 15.59
CA GLY A 157 -5.60 10.35 15.52
C GLY A 157 -5.90 11.31 16.67
N PHE A 158 -5.00 11.51 17.62
CA PHE A 158 -5.11 12.53 18.67
C PHE A 158 -4.05 13.62 18.55
N ASP A 159 -3.16 13.47 17.59
CA ASP A 159 -2.20 14.49 17.16
C ASP A 159 -2.88 15.59 16.30
N ASN A 160 -2.09 16.62 15.96
CA ASN A 160 -2.52 17.73 15.11
C ASN A 160 -2.16 17.52 13.62
N SER A 161 -1.97 16.27 13.19
CA SER A 161 -1.66 16.00 11.79
C SER A 161 -2.88 16.30 10.89
N PRO A 162 -2.67 16.62 9.61
CA PRO A 162 -3.77 16.79 8.66
C PRO A 162 -4.68 15.56 8.55
N THR A 163 -4.17 14.36 8.88
CA THR A 163 -4.90 13.09 8.73
C THR A 163 -5.42 12.53 10.05
N ALA A 164 -5.24 13.25 11.17
CA ALA A 164 -5.72 12.82 12.49
C ALA A 164 -7.24 12.56 12.50
N HIS A 165 -8.01 13.36 11.76
CA HIS A 165 -9.44 13.16 11.60
C HIS A 165 -9.79 11.84 10.88
N MET A 166 -8.99 11.42 9.89
CA MET A 166 -9.19 10.17 9.16
C MET A 166 -9.03 8.97 10.11
N TRP A 167 -8.01 8.98 10.96
CA TRP A 167 -7.80 7.94 11.99
C TRP A 167 -8.94 7.87 13.00
N ARG A 168 -9.47 9.01 13.44
CA ARG A 168 -10.64 9.05 14.34
C ARG A 168 -11.89 8.50 13.65
N THR A 169 -12.11 8.82 12.38
CA THR A 169 -13.22 8.31 11.57
C THR A 169 -13.12 6.79 11.40
N ILE A 170 -11.94 6.26 11.07
CA ILE A 170 -11.72 4.80 10.96
C ILE A 170 -12.05 4.09 12.29
N ARG A 171 -11.62 4.66 13.42
CA ARG A 171 -11.84 4.07 14.75
C ARG A 171 -13.29 4.16 15.22
N ARG A 172 -14.00 5.25 14.87
CA ARG A 172 -15.34 5.54 15.37
C ARG A 172 -16.21 6.12 14.24
N PRO A 173 -16.60 5.30 13.25
CA PRO A 173 -17.21 5.79 12.00
C PRO A 173 -18.59 6.43 12.19
N THR A 174 -19.29 6.13 13.27
CA THR A 174 -20.62 6.70 13.60
C THR A 174 -20.55 7.62 14.82
N LYS A 175 -19.38 8.10 15.23
CA LYS A 175 -19.31 8.95 16.43
C LYS A 175 -20.09 10.24 16.17
N TYR A 176 -20.99 10.58 17.11
CA TYR A 176 -21.85 11.77 17.09
C TYR A 176 -23.10 11.69 16.17
N LEU A 177 -23.42 10.50 15.65
CA LEU A 177 -24.68 10.20 14.96
C LEU A 177 -25.24 8.83 15.39
#